data_AF-A0A966RAK5-F1
#
_entry.id   AF-A0A966RAK5-F1
#
_cell.length_a   1.000
_cell.length_b   1.000
_cell.length_c   1.000
_cell.angle_alpha   90.00
_cell.angle_beta   90.00
_cell.angle_gamma   90.00
#
_symmetry.space_group_name_H-M   'P 1'
#
loop_
_entity.id
_entity.type
_entity.pdbx_description
1 polymer ?
#
loop_
_entity_poly.entity_id
_entity_poly.type
_entity_poly.pdbx_seq_one_letter_code
_entity_poly.pdbx_strand_id
1 'polypeptide(L)' 'MSSFTKEEVFEFLDGMRDWGGINMYGAGPHIQEAFGVSRQEARNLLSEWMKTFSERHSTT' A
#
# COMPACT_ATOMS: atom_id res chain seq x y z
N MET A 1 1.44 -10.10 17.96
CA MET A 1 1.48 -8.87 17.14
C MET A 1 2.19 -9.25 15.86
N SER A 2 1.46 -9.37 14.76
CA SER A 2 2.09 -9.59 13.45
C SER A 2 2.96 -8.38 13.17
N SER A 3 4.27 -8.58 13.14
CA SER A 3 5.23 -7.55 12.78
C SER A 3 5.34 -7.58 11.26
N PHE A 4 4.65 -6.67 10.58
CA PHE A 4 4.79 -6.48 9.14
C PHE A 4 5.76 -5.34 8.85
N THR A 5 6.40 -5.35 7.68
CA THR A 5 7.28 -4.27 7.21
C THR A 5 6.55 -3.36 6.21
N LYS A 6 7.13 -2.20 5.90
CA LYS A 6 6.56 -1.30 4.90
C LYS A 6 6.56 -1.92 3.51
N GLU A 7 7.58 -2.71 3.21
CA GLU A 7 7.77 -3.38 1.93
C GLU A 7 6.63 -4.38 1.68
N GLU A 8 6.20 -5.13 2.70
CA GLU A 8 5.05 -6.05 2.60
C GLU A 8 3.75 -5.29 2.29
N VAL A 9 3.56 -4.11 2.88
CA VAL A 9 2.41 -3.23 2.56
C VAL A 9 2.48 -2.73 1.12
N PHE A 10 3.69 -2.42 0.64
CA PHE A 10 3.87 -1.92 -0.72
C PHE A 10 3.68 -3.01 -1.76
N GLU A 11 4.16 -4.23 -1.53
CA GLU A 11 3.93 -5.39 -2.38
C GLU A 11 2.43 -5.73 -2.46
N PHE A 12 1.72 -5.66 -1.31
CA PHE A 12 0.27 -5.79 -1.29
C PHE A 12 -0.43 -4.74 -2.18
N LEU A 13 -0.01 -3.48 -2.10
CA LEU A 13 -0.56 -2.40 -2.91
C LEU A 13 -0.20 -2.51 -4.40
N ASP A 14 0.99 -2.98 -4.73
CA ASP A 14 1.41 -3.25 -6.12
C ASP A 14 0.51 -4.35 -6.72
N GLY A 15 0.25 -5.43 -5.97
CA GLY A 15 -0.71 -6.47 -6.38
C GLY A 15 -2.15 -5.96 -6.55
N MET A 16 -2.63 -5.06 -5.67
CA MET A 16 -3.94 -4.43 -5.85
C MET A 16 -4.01 -3.57 -7.11
N ARG A 17 -2.94 -2.83 -7.41
CA ARG A 17 -2.85 -1.98 -8.60
C ARG A 17 -2.85 -2.83 -9.87
N ASP A 18 -2.09 -3.92 -9.90
CA ASP A 18 -2.01 -4.83 -11.05
C ASP A 18 -3.35 -5.54 -11.31
N TRP A 19 -4.08 -5.88 -10.25
CA TRP A 19 -5.43 -6.44 -10.37
C TRP A 19 -6.44 -5.43 -10.92
N GLY A 20 -6.29 -4.14 -10.60
CA GLY A 20 -7.02 -3.05 -11.26
C GLY A 20 -8.51 -2.91 -10.90
N GLY A 21 -9.04 -3.67 -9.95
CA GLY A 21 -10.47 -3.60 -9.59
C GLY A 21 -10.84 -2.62 -8.48
N ILE A 22 -9.88 -1.85 -7.94
CA ILE A 22 -10.16 -0.68 -7.09
C ILE A 22 -9.35 0.55 -7.52
N ASN A 23 -9.87 1.73 -7.20
CA ASN A 23 -9.09 2.96 -7.26
C ASN A 23 -8.08 2.98 -6.11
N MET A 24 -6.79 3.13 -6.42
CA MET A 24 -5.72 3.12 -5.40
C MET A 24 -5.82 4.26 -4.36
N TYR A 25 -6.49 5.37 -4.66
CA TYR A 25 -6.81 6.38 -3.62
C TYR A 25 -7.77 5.85 -2.54
N GLY A 26 -8.51 4.80 -2.86
CA GLY A 26 -9.40 4.07 -1.96
C GLY A 26 -8.78 2.86 -1.26
N ALA A 27 -7.47 2.61 -1.41
CA ALA A 27 -6.85 1.40 -0.85
C ALA A 27 -6.65 1.42 0.69
N GLY A 28 -6.81 2.58 1.34
CA GLY A 28 -6.57 2.75 2.78
C GLY A 28 -7.35 1.80 3.72
N PRO A 29 -8.64 1.51 3.49
CA PRO A 29 -9.38 0.50 4.27
C PRO A 29 -8.81 -0.92 4.13
N HIS A 30 -8.32 -1.30 2.95
CA HIS A 30 -7.74 -2.63 2.72
C HIS A 30 -6.41 -2.82 3.46
N ILE A 31 -5.61 -1.76 3.59
CA ILE A 31 -4.39 -1.78 4.43
C ILE A 31 -4.75 -1.99 5.91
N GLN A 32 -5.81 -1.32 6.40
CA GLN A 32 -6.27 -1.48 7.80
C GLN A 32 -6.74 -2.90 8.07
N GLU A 33 -7.52 -3.48 7.15
CA GLU A 33 -8.04 -4.85 7.28
C GLU A 33 -6.91 -5.89 7.20
N ALA A 34 -5.99 -5.75 6.24
CA ALA A 34 -4.92 -6.72 6.02
C ALA A 34 -3.84 -6.67 7.13
N PHE A 35 -3.49 -5.48 7.61
CA PHE A 35 -2.34 -5.30 8.52
C PHE A 35 -2.75 -4.89 9.95
N GLY A 36 -4.04 -4.68 10.22
CA GLY A 36 -4.55 -4.34 11.56
C GLY A 36 -4.10 -2.97 12.06
N VAL A 37 -3.81 -2.03 11.16
CA VAL A 37 -3.31 -0.69 11.49
C VAL A 37 -4.43 0.33 11.68
N SER A 38 -4.12 1.45 12.32
CA SER A 38 -5.04 2.58 12.39
C SER A 38 -5.26 3.21 11.01
N ARG A 39 -6.40 3.91 10.86
CA ARG A 39 -6.70 4.70 9.65
C ARG A 39 -5.60 5.68 9.27
N GLN A 40 -4.96 6.30 10.26
CA GLN A 40 -3.90 7.27 10.02
C GLN A 40 -2.64 6.59 9.50
N GLU A 41 -2.24 5.46 10.09
CA GLU A 41 -1.10 4.66 9.63
C GLU A 41 -1.31 4.14 8.21
N ALA A 42 -2.49 3.58 7.91
CA ALA A 42 -2.83 3.15 6.56
C ALA A 42 -2.76 4.29 5.54
N ARG A 43 -3.25 5.47 5.90
CA ARG A 43 -3.17 6.65 5.02
C ARG A 43 -1.73 7.11 4.80
N ASN A 44 -0.88 7.03 5.83
CA ASN A 44 0.53 7.36 5.73
C ASN A 44 1.26 6.37 4.82
N LEU A 45 1.05 5.06 5.02
CA LEU A 45 1.63 4.00 4.20
C LEU A 45 1.20 4.13 2.73
N LEU A 46 -0.08 4.35 2.47
CA LEU A 46 -0.60 4.57 1.12
C LEU A 46 0.04 5.80 0.45
N SER A 47 0.17 6.91 1.19
CA SER A 47 0.79 8.14 0.68
C SER A 47 2.27 7.94 0.36
N GLU A 48 3.00 7.22 1.23
CA GLU A 48 4.41 6.87 1.02
C GLU A 48 4.58 5.96 -0.20
N TRP A 49 3.73 4.95 -0.33
CA TRP A 49 3.68 4.07 -1.50
C TRP A 49 3.49 4.86 -2.78
N MET A 50 2.51 5.77 -2.84
CA MET A 50 2.22 6.59 -4.04
C MET A 50 3.41 7.47 -4.43
N LYS A 51 4.07 8.10 -3.46
CA LYS A 51 5.22 8.98 -3.70
C LYS A 51 6.42 8.24 -4.28
N THR A 52 6.65 7.03 -3.78
CA THR A 52 7.82 6.21 -4.15
C THR A 52 7.51 5.20 -5.26
N PHE A 53 6.25 5.10 -5.71
CA PHE A 53 5.81 4.11 -6.71
C PHE A 53 6.61 4.21 -8.01
N SER A 54 6.75 5.42 -8.55
CA SER A 54 7.47 5.66 -9.80
C SER A 54 8.95 5.26 -9.68
N GLU A 55 9.59 5.56 -8.55
CA GLU A 55 11.00 5.21 -8.32
C GLU A 55 11.19 3.69 -8.24
N ARG A 56 10.29 2.98 -7.56
CA ARG A 56 10.34 1.51 -7.45
C ARG A 56 10.08 0.79 -8.78
N HIS A 57 9.29 1.40 -9.67
CA HIS A 57 8.89 0.82 -10.96
C HIS A 57 9.57 1.47 -12.17
N SER A 58 10.60 2.30 -11.94
CA SER A 58 11.42 2.84 -13.01
C SER A 58 12.32 1.75 -13.56
N THR A 59 11.81 0.93 -14.49
CA THR A 59 12.65 0.10 -15.36
C THR A 59 13.52 1.02 -16.21
N THR A 60 14.83 0.98 -15.98
CA THR A 60 15.85 1.50 -16.92
C THR A 60 15.81 0.70 -18.22
#